data_AF-A0A969IH66-F1
#
_entry.id   AF-A0A969IH66-F1
#
_cell.length_a   1.000
_cell.length_b   1.000
_cell.length_c   1.000
_cell.angle_alpha   90.00
_cell.angle_beta   90.00
_cell.angle_gamma   90.00
#
_symmetry.space_group_name_H-M   'P 1'
#
loop_
_entity.id
_entity.type
_entity.pdbx_description
1 polymer ?
#
loop_
_entity_poly.entity_id
_entity_poly.type
_entity_poly.pdbx_seq_one_letter_code
_entity_poly.pdbx_strand_id
1 'polypeptide(L)'
;MPDRKDNIVNIQASRFLRPYQPVLNLGEGLKFRRIKKSMEYAAANNLIFHLWWHPHNFGSYTEKNFDFLEKVLAVYQRLNQEGKMESLNMFEIYQRCGHEAG
;
A
#
# COMPACT_ATOMS: atom_id res chain seq x y z
N MET A 1 -11.43 2.64 11.67
CA MET A 1 -12.42 1.75 11.04
C MET A 1 -13.22 2.53 10.00
N PRO A 2 -13.55 1.95 8.85
CA PRO A 2 -14.29 2.62 7.78
C PRO A 2 -15.76 2.88 8.16
N ASP A 3 -16.31 4.00 7.69
CA ASP A 3 -17.71 4.43 7.88
C ASP A 3 -18.67 3.54 7.04
N ARG A 4 -19.84 3.18 7.59
CA ARG A 4 -20.84 2.28 6.98
C ARG A 4 -22.19 2.99 6.83
N LYS A 5 -22.65 3.09 5.58
CA LYS A 5 -24.07 3.31 5.23
C LYS A 5 -24.51 2.23 4.25
N ASP A 6 -25.60 1.53 4.56
CA ASP A 6 -26.32 0.67 3.60
C ASP A 6 -25.47 -0.36 2.85
N ASN A 7 -24.68 -1.17 3.55
CA ASN A 7 -23.75 -2.20 2.99
C ASN A 7 -22.61 -1.65 2.12
N ILE A 8 -22.37 -0.35 2.12
CA ILE A 8 -21.21 0.26 1.48
C ILE A 8 -20.14 0.50 2.55
N VAL A 9 -18.93 0.00 2.31
CA VAL A 9 -17.76 0.17 3.19
C VAL A 9 -16.75 1.07 2.49
N ASN A 10 -16.38 2.19 3.13
CA ASN A 10 -15.37 3.09 2.59
C ASN A 10 -13.93 2.64 2.94
N ILE A 11 -13.30 1.85 2.08
CA ILE A 11 -11.89 1.44 2.23
C ILE A 11 -11.00 2.53 1.62
N GLN A 12 -10.45 3.41 2.47
CA GLN A 12 -9.65 4.54 2.01
C GLN A 12 -8.33 4.10 1.38
N ALA A 13 -8.00 4.68 0.22
CA ALA A 13 -6.70 4.54 -0.39
C ALA A 13 -5.62 5.29 0.42
N SER A 14 -4.46 4.67 0.66
CA SER A 14 -3.41 5.27 1.48
C SER A 14 -2.36 6.00 0.62
N ARG A 15 -1.85 5.34 -0.43
CA ARG A 15 -0.75 5.87 -1.25
C ARG A 15 -0.88 5.50 -2.72
N PHE A 16 -0.89 6.53 -3.57
CA PHE A 16 -0.62 6.40 -5.00
C PHE A 16 0.88 6.25 -5.23
N LEU A 17 1.29 5.15 -5.87
CA LEU A 17 2.67 4.90 -6.24
C LEU A 17 3.00 5.63 -7.55
N ARG A 18 3.59 6.82 -7.41
CA ARG A 18 4.02 7.63 -8.55
C ARG A 18 5.18 6.94 -9.29
N PRO A 19 5.12 6.90 -10.63
CA PRO A 19 6.19 6.31 -11.43
C PRO A 19 7.48 7.11 -11.30
N TYR A 20 8.58 6.47 -11.65
CA TYR A 20 9.90 7.08 -11.70
C TYR A 20 9.89 8.30 -12.63
N GLN A 21 10.46 9.40 -12.13
CA GLN A 21 10.66 10.63 -12.89
C GLN A 21 12.13 11.01 -12.82
N PRO A 22 12.86 11.07 -13.95
CA PRO A 22 14.30 11.39 -13.96
C PRO A 22 14.64 12.69 -13.22
N VAL A 23 13.81 13.72 -13.40
CA VAL A 23 13.96 15.03 -12.75
C VAL A 23 13.88 14.94 -11.22
N LEU A 24 13.20 13.93 -10.68
CA LEU A 24 13.00 13.71 -9.25
C LEU A 24 13.81 12.53 -8.70
N ASN A 25 14.85 12.07 -9.40
CA ASN A 25 15.63 10.89 -8.99
C ASN A 25 16.16 10.99 -7.54
N LEU A 26 16.65 12.16 -7.13
CA LEU A 26 17.10 12.40 -5.74
C LEU A 26 15.96 12.26 -4.70
N GLY A 27 14.71 12.42 -5.12
CA GLY A 27 13.51 12.28 -4.30
C GLY A 27 13.03 10.84 -4.12
N GLU A 28 13.55 9.87 -4.88
CA GLU A 28 13.10 8.48 -4.82
C GLU A 28 13.39 7.85 -3.45
N GLY A 29 14.54 8.16 -2.84
CA GLY A 29 14.85 7.71 -1.48
C GLY A 29 13.87 8.26 -0.44
N LEU A 30 13.45 9.53 -0.58
CA LEU A 30 12.44 10.15 0.29
C LEU A 30 11.05 9.54 0.07
N LYS A 31 10.69 9.26 -1.19
CA LYS A 31 9.46 8.57 -1.58
C LYS A 31 9.39 7.20 -0.90
N PHE A 32 10.45 6.40 -1.02
CA PHE A 32 10.55 5.09 -0.39
C PHE A 32 10.45 5.19 1.13
N ARG A 33 11.22 6.09 1.76
CA ARG A 33 11.19 6.29 3.22
C ARG A 33 9.79 6.63 3.73
N ARG A 34 9.03 7.46 3.01
CA ARG A 34 7.66 7.83 3.38
C ARG A 34 6.70 6.64 3.27
N ILE A 35 6.80 5.84 2.21
CA ILE A 35 5.99 4.61 2.04
C ILE A 35 6.32 3.63 3.16
N LYS A 36 7.61 3.32 3.36
CA LYS A 36 8.08 2.42 4.43
C LYS A 36 7.54 2.85 5.80
N LYS A 37 7.72 4.11 6.19
CA LYS A 37 7.21 4.62 7.48
C LYS A 37 5.69 4.50 7.60
N SER A 38 4.95 4.70 6.51
CA SER A 38 3.48 4.58 6.52
C SER A 38 3.05 3.13 6.68
N MET A 39 3.74 2.18 6.04
CA MET A 39 3.50 0.74 6.22
C MET A 39 3.81 0.29 7.64
N GLU A 40 4.96 0.70 8.19
CA GLU A 40 5.35 0.38 9.57
C GLU A 40 4.39 0.97 10.60
N TYR A 41 3.92 2.20 10.37
CA TYR A 41 2.89 2.82 11.20
C TYR A 41 1.57 2.06 11.14
N ALA A 42 1.12 1.66 9.93
CA ALA A 42 -0.11 0.90 9.78
C ALA A 42 -0.03 -0.46 10.48
N ALA A 43 1.08 -1.18 10.31
CA ALA A 43 1.35 -2.45 10.96
C ALA A 43 1.36 -2.34 12.49
N ALA A 44 1.97 -1.28 13.05
CA ALA A 44 2.04 -1.07 14.49
C ALA A 44 0.69 -0.68 15.14
N ASN A 45 -0.26 -0.15 14.35
CA ASN A 45 -1.53 0.36 14.84
C ASN A 45 -2.74 -0.45 14.33
N ASN A 46 -2.51 -1.63 13.75
CA ASN A 46 -3.55 -2.48 13.16
C ASN A 46 -4.44 -1.74 12.15
N LEU A 47 -3.82 -0.97 11.25
CA LEU A 47 -4.49 -0.18 10.21
C LEU A 47 -4.31 -0.79 8.82
N ILE A 48 -5.23 -0.44 7.92
CA ILE A 48 -5.15 -0.79 6.50
C ILE A 48 -4.14 0.12 5.80
N PHE A 49 -3.28 -0.46 4.96
CA PHE A 49 -2.43 0.27 4.04
C PHE A 49 -2.71 -0.14 2.59
N HIS A 50 -3.30 0.76 1.82
CA HIS A 50 -3.62 0.55 0.42
C HIS A 50 -2.65 1.31 -0.48
N LEU A 51 -1.74 0.57 -1.11
CA LEU A 51 -0.84 1.04 -2.15
C LEU A 51 -1.44 0.74 -3.53
N TRP A 52 -1.55 1.74 -4.40
CA TRP A 52 -2.16 1.58 -5.72
C TRP A 52 -1.40 2.31 -6.82
N TRP A 53 -1.52 1.80 -8.06
CA TRP A 53 -0.98 2.40 -9.28
C TRP A 53 -1.81 1.97 -10.50
N HIS A 54 -1.63 2.62 -11.63
CA HIS A 54 -2.18 2.17 -12.91
C HIS A 54 -1.11 1.48 -13.76
N PRO A 55 -1.45 0.44 -14.56
CA PRO A 55 -0.48 -0.27 -15.39
C PRO A 55 0.36 0.64 -16.29
N HIS A 56 -0.25 1.67 -16.88
CA HIS A 56 0.44 2.63 -17.73
C HIS A 56 1.52 3.45 -16.99
N ASN A 57 1.47 3.56 -15.65
CA ASN A 57 2.53 4.23 -14.89
C ASN A 57 3.86 3.49 -14.99
N PHE A 58 3.85 2.17 -15.21
CA PHE A 58 5.04 1.34 -15.34
C PHE A 58 5.49 1.16 -16.80
N GLY A 59 4.83 1.83 -17.76
CA GLY A 59 5.11 1.72 -19.19
C GLY A 59 6.38 2.43 -19.67
N SER A 60 7.02 3.22 -18.81
CA SER A 60 8.32 3.85 -19.08
C SER A 60 9.22 3.69 -17.86
N TYR A 61 10.55 3.65 -18.05
CA TYR A 61 11.51 3.38 -16.96
C TYR A 61 11.15 2.13 -16.15
N THR A 62 10.73 1.08 -16.86
CA THR A 62 10.13 -0.13 -16.31
C THR A 62 11.02 -0.80 -15.27
N GLU A 63 12.32 -0.96 -15.54
CA GLU A 63 13.29 -1.48 -14.57
C GLU A 63 13.31 -0.66 -13.28
N LYS A 64 13.43 0.67 -13.37
CA LYS A 64 13.45 1.56 -12.19
C LYS A 64 12.17 1.47 -11.38
N ASN A 65 11.02 1.37 -12.05
CA ASN A 65 9.73 1.23 -11.40
C ASN A 65 9.58 -0.13 -10.71
N PHE A 66 10.04 -1.21 -11.34
CA PHE A 66 10.04 -2.55 -10.73
C PHE A 66 11.02 -2.66 -9.57
N ASP A 67 12.25 -2.15 -9.71
CA ASP A 67 13.22 -2.08 -8.61
C ASP A 67 12.64 -1.32 -7.40
N PHE A 68 11.88 -0.25 -7.65
CA PHE A 68 11.23 0.50 -6.60
C PHE A 68 10.10 -0.30 -5.94
N LEU A 69 9.24 -0.93 -6.76
CA LEU A 69 8.15 -1.77 -6.27
C LEU A 69 8.68 -2.93 -5.44
N GLU A 70 9.74 -3.61 -5.88
CA GLU A 70 10.38 -4.69 -5.17
C GLU A 70 10.88 -4.26 -3.78
N LYS A 71 11.50 -3.07 -3.67
CA LYS A 71 11.89 -2.51 -2.36
C LYS A 71 10.70 -2.32 -1.43
N VAL A 72 9.55 -1.89 -1.95
CA VAL A 72 8.32 -1.73 -1.15
C VAL A 72 7.77 -3.10 -0.74
N LEU A 73 7.76 -4.07 -1.65
CA LEU A 73 7.32 -5.44 -1.37
C LEU A 73 8.21 -6.15 -0.34
N ALA A 74 9.52 -5.88 -0.33
CA ALA A 74 10.42 -6.38 0.70
C ALA A 74 10.06 -5.86 2.11
N VAL A 75 9.56 -4.61 2.22
CA VAL A 75 9.03 -4.08 3.49
C VAL A 75 7.78 -4.85 3.91
N TYR A 76 6.85 -5.10 2.98
CA TYR A 76 5.67 -5.91 3.25
C TYR A 76 6.05 -7.31 3.70
N GLN A 77 6.94 -8.00 2.96
CA GLN A 77 7.33 -9.37 3.24
C GLN A 77 7.88 -9.51 4.67
N ARG A 78 8.75 -8.58 5.08
CA ARG A 78 9.25 -8.54 6.46
C ARG A 78 8.13 -8.37 7.48
N LEU A 79 7.23 -7.41 7.29
CA LEU A 79 6.10 -7.18 8.22
C LEU A 79 5.13 -8.37 8.27
N ASN A 80 4.93 -9.06 7.15
CA ASN A 80 4.11 -10.26 7.07
C ASN A 80 4.76 -11.45 7.79
N GLN A 81 6.07 -11.66 7.63
CA GLN A 81 6.83 -12.66 8.39
C GLN A 81 6.81 -12.40 9.90
N GLU A 82 6.76 -11.13 10.31
CA GLU A 82 6.56 -10.72 11.70
C GLU A 82 5.10 -10.87 12.19
N GLY A 83 4.17 -11.29 11.33
CA GLY A 83 2.74 -11.42 11.66
C GLY A 83 2.01 -10.09 11.82
N LYS A 84 2.60 -8.97 11.37
CA LYS A 84 2.08 -7.61 11.58
C LYS A 84 1.30 -7.05 10.38
N MET A 85 1.30 -7.76 9.26
CA MET A 85 0.61 -7.33 8.05
C MET A 85 0.18 -8.55 7.23
N GLU A 86 -0.97 -8.45 6.58
CA GLU A 86 -1.52 -9.47 5.67
C GLU A 86 -1.89 -8.79 4.36
N SER A 87 -1.69 -9.48 3.23
CA SER A 87 -2.15 -9.00 1.94
C SER A 87 -3.58 -9.47 1.70
N LEU A 88 -4.46 -8.53 1.38
CA LEU A 88 -5.86 -8.78 1.06
C LEU A 88 -6.22 -8.11 -0.26
N ASN A 89 -7.06 -8.76 -1.05
CA ASN A 89 -7.75 -8.10 -2.16
C ASN A 89 -8.93 -7.26 -1.65
N MET A 90 -9.47 -6.38 -2.51
CA MET A 90 -10.56 -5.46 -2.12
C MET A 90 -11.83 -6.16 -1.62
N PHE A 91 -12.11 -7.38 -2.11
CA PHE A 91 -13.26 -8.16 -1.67
C PHE A 91 -13.00 -8.79 -0.28
N GLU A 92 -11.82 -9.34 -0.03
CA GLU A 92 -11.46 -9.91 1.28
C GLU A 92 -11.50 -8.86 2.39
N ILE A 93 -10.96 -7.66 2.14
CA ILE A 93 -11.04 -6.58 3.14
C ILE A 93 -12.48 -6.07 3.32
N TYR A 94 -13.29 -6.04 2.25
CA TYR A 94 -14.71 -5.73 2.37
C TYR A 94 -15.43 -6.74 3.28
N GLN A 95 -15.19 -8.04 3.09
CA GLN A 95 -15.77 -9.08 3.94
C GLN A 95 -15.32 -8.95 5.40
N ARG A 96 -14.03 -8.67 5.64
CA ARG A 96 -13.48 -8.52 6.98
C ARG A 96 -14.06 -7.33 7.72
N CYS A 97 -14.13 -6.17 7.07
CA CYS A 97 -14.81 -5.00 7.61
C CYS A 97 -16.33 -5.20 7.76
N GLY A 98 -16.92 -6.13 6.99
CA GLY A 98 -18.34 -6.49 7.09
C GLY A 98 -18.68 -7.40 8.28
N HIS A 99 -17.75 -8.24 8.73
CA HIS A 99 -17.96 -9.22 9.80
C HIS A 99 -17.67 -8.68 11.22
N GLU A 100 -16.79 -7.68 11.37
CA GLU A 100 -16.41 -7.11 12.67
C GLU A 100 -17.44 -6.13 13.28
N ALA A 101 -18.59 -5.93 12.61
CA ALA A 101 -19.67 -5.04 13.05
C ALA A 101 -20.93 -5.79 13.52
N GLY A 102 -20.82 -7.10 13.79
CA GLY A 102 -21.87 -7.95 14.36
C GLY A 102 -21.57 -8.34 15.79
#